data_AF-A0A930XY65-F1
#
_entry.id   AF-A0A930XY65-F1
#
_cell.length_a   1.000
_cell.length_b   1.000
_cell.length_c   1.000
_cell.angle_alpha   90.00
_cell.angle_beta   90.00
_cell.angle_gamma   90.00
#
_symmetry.space_group_name_H-M   'P 1'
#
loop_
_entity.id
_entity.type
_entity.pdbx_description
1 polymer ?
#
loop_
_entity_poly.entity_id
_entity_poly.type
_entity_poly.pdbx_seq_one_letter_code
_entity_poly.pdbx_strand_id
1 'polypeptide(L)' 'MTRKERLTERNNQVRKLFYELHAKNKKWRIDAVIDEVANKMFLASRTVEAILNYEGIYGDTAPPQKVQLQLF' A
#
# COMPACT_ATOMS: atom_id res chain seq x y z
N MET A 1 17.53 10.34 1.06
CA MET A 1 16.42 9.62 0.43
C MET A 1 16.08 10.22 -0.93
N THR A 2 16.10 9.43 -1.99
CA THR A 2 15.75 9.86 -3.35
C THR A 2 14.23 9.95 -3.56
N ARG A 3 13.78 10.62 -4.63
CA ARG A 3 12.34 10.65 -5.00
C ARG A 3 11.78 9.23 -5.21
N LYS A 4 12.57 8.35 -5.84
CA LYS A 4 12.18 6.96 -6.09
C LYS A 4 11.96 6.20 -4.78
N GLU A 5 12.91 6.31 -3.85
CA GLU A 5 12.80 5.69 -2.51
C GLU A 5 11.56 6.16 -1.76
N ARG A 6 11.26 7.46 -1.75
CA ARG A 6 10.04 8.00 -1.11
C ARG A 6 8.76 7.43 -1.72
N LEU A 7 8.72 7.29 -3.05
CA LEU A 7 7.56 6.72 -3.73
C LEU A 7 7.40 5.23 -3.44
N THR A 8 8.51 4.47 -3.41
CA THR A 8 8.51 3.06 -3.02
C THR A 8 8.03 2.89 -1.58
N GLU A 9 8.52 3.70 -0.66
CA GLU A 9 8.09 3.67 0.74
C GLU A 9 6.59 3.97 0.89
N ARG A 10 6.09 5.02 0.23
CA ARG A 10 4.65 5.33 0.19
C ARG A 10 3.84 4.15 -0.33
N ASN A 11 4.26 3.51 -1.43
CA ASN A 11 3.56 2.37 -2.01
C ASN A 11 3.50 1.19 -1.04
N ASN A 12 4.60 0.92 -0.32
CA ASN A 12 4.64 -0.11 0.71
C ASN A 12 3.71 0.21 1.89
N GLN A 13 3.64 1.48 2.30
CA GLN A 13 2.71 1.93 3.34
C GLN A 13 1.25 1.76 2.90
N VAL A 14 0.90 2.08 1.66
CA VAL A 14 -0.45 1.85 1.10
C VAL A 14 -0.82 0.37 1.17
N ARG A 15 0.07 -0.53 0.71
CA ARG A 15 -0.14 -1.99 0.74
C ARG A 15 -0.34 -2.49 2.17
N LYS A 16 0.55 -2.08 3.08
CA LYS A 16 0.47 -2.43 4.51
C LYS A 16 -0.87 -1.98 5.11
N LEU A 17 -1.25 -0.73 4.90
CA LEU A 17 -2.48 -0.15 5.44
C LEU A 17 -3.74 -0.86 4.90
N PHE A 18 -3.76 -1.22 3.62
CA PHE A 18 -4.84 -2.00 3.03
C PHE A 18 -5.04 -3.33 3.74
N TYR A 19 -3.97 -4.13 3.92
CA TYR A 19 -4.08 -5.42 4.60
C TYR A 19 -4.45 -5.27 6.08
N GLU A 20 -3.94 -4.26 6.77
CA GLU A 20 -4.33 -3.98 8.16
C GLU A 20 -5.81 -3.62 8.29
N LEU A 21 -6.34 -2.77 7.40
CA LEU A 21 -7.76 -2.40 7.39
C LEU A 21 -8.66 -3.57 7.01
N HIS A 22 -8.27 -4.35 6.00
CA HIS A 22 -9.01 -5.55 5.60
C HIS A 22 -9.04 -6.59 6.71
N ALA A 23 -7.91 -6.79 7.42
CA ALA A 23 -7.84 -7.72 8.55
C ALA A 23 -8.72 -7.30 9.72
N LYS A 24 -8.78 -6.00 10.03
CA LYS A 24 -9.66 -5.43 11.07
C LYS A 24 -11.14 -5.48 10.67
N ASN A 25 -11.44 -5.31 9.39
CA ASN A 25 -12.80 -5.17 8.87
C ASN A 25 -13.14 -6.25 7.83
N LYS A 26 -13.05 -7.54 8.20
CA LYS A 26 -13.25 -8.68 7.27
C LYS A 26 -14.59 -8.71 6.50
N LYS A 27 -15.61 -7.98 6.98
CA LYS A 27 -16.94 -7.92 6.35
C LYS A 27 -17.05 -6.81 5.30
N TRP A 28 -16.10 -5.88 5.26
CA TRP A 28 -16.12 -4.80 4.30
C TRP A 28 -15.83 -5.33 2.91
N ARG A 29 -16.49 -4.74 1.91
CA ARG A 29 -16.13 -5.00 0.53
C ARG A 29 -14.75 -4.41 0.24
N ILE A 30 -14.05 -5.00 -0.72
CA ILE A 30 -12.69 -4.59 -1.09
C ILE A 30 -12.63 -3.12 -1.51
N ASP A 31 -13.62 -2.66 -2.29
CA ASP A 31 -13.71 -1.27 -2.75
C ASP A 31 -13.88 -0.28 -1.59
N ALA A 32 -14.68 -0.61 -0.57
CA ALA A 32 -14.80 0.21 0.64
C ALA A 32 -13.46 0.30 1.41
N VAL A 33 -12.67 -0.77 1.43
CA VAL A 33 -11.33 -0.75 2.04
C VAL A 33 -10.38 0.13 1.21
N ILE A 34 -10.45 0.05 -0.12
CA ILE A 34 -9.66 0.88 -1.04
C ILE A 34 -9.97 2.36 -0.82
N ASP A 35 -11.25 2.73 -0.75
CA ASP A 35 -11.68 4.12 -0.55
C ASP A 35 -11.22 4.66 0.82
N GLU A 36 -11.27 3.83 1.86
CA GLU A 36 -10.77 4.23 3.18
C GLU A 36 -9.24 4.44 3.18
N VAL A 37 -8.49 3.57 2.49
CA VAL A 37 -7.04 3.73 2.32
C VAL A 37 -6.73 5.01 1.51
N ALA A 38 -7.49 5.25 0.44
CA ALA A 38 -7.37 6.43 -0.41
C ALA A 38 -7.57 7.72 0.39
N ASN A 39 -8.61 7.77 1.22
CA ASN A 39 -8.88 8.89 2.13
C ASN A 39 -7.74 9.13 3.13
N LYS A 40 -7.23 8.07 3.77
CA LYS A 40 -6.14 8.19 4.77
C LYS A 40 -4.80 8.61 4.17
N MET A 41 -4.52 8.18 2.95
CA MET A 41 -3.26 8.44 2.27
C MET A 41 -3.30 9.65 1.34
N PHE A 42 -4.46 10.33 1.23
CA PHE A 42 -4.70 11.45 0.32
C PHE A 42 -4.37 11.08 -1.14
N LEU A 43 -4.80 9.89 -1.56
CA LEU A 43 -4.64 9.38 -2.93
C LEU A 43 -6.00 9.15 -3.57
N ALA A 44 -6.06 9.11 -4.90
CA ALA A 44 -7.26 8.65 -5.60
C ALA A 44 -7.41 7.13 -5.44
N SER A 45 -8.64 6.61 -5.34
CA SER A 45 -8.91 5.16 -5.23
C SER A 45 -8.26 4.36 -6.36
N ARG A 46 -8.32 4.88 -7.61
CA ARG A 46 -7.66 4.26 -8.76
C ARG A 46 -6.13 4.15 -8.61
N THR A 47 -5.51 5.10 -7.91
CA THR A 47 -4.07 5.07 -7.62
C THR A 47 -3.75 4.00 -6.59
N VAL A 48 -4.58 3.85 -5.55
CA VAL A 48 -4.45 2.78 -4.55
C VAL A 48 -4.58 1.42 -5.22
N GLU A 49 -5.57 1.22 -6.08
CA GLU A 49 -5.73 0.00 -6.89
C GLU A 49 -4.47 -0.30 -7.72
N ALA A 50 -3.96 0.69 -8.44
CA ALA A 50 -2.77 0.51 -9.27
C ALA A 50 -1.53 0.13 -8.42
N ILE A 51 -1.41 0.66 -7.20
CA ILE A 51 -0.34 0.30 -6.25
C ILE A 51 -0.49 -1.14 -5.74
N LEU A 52 -1.72 -1.57 -5.44
CA LEU A 52 -2.03 -2.92 -4.97
C LEU A 52 -1.82 -3.97 -6.07
N ASN A 53 -2.20 -3.63 -7.31
CA ASN A 53 -2.08 -4.51 -8.48
C ASN A 53 -0.70 -4.44 -9.17
N TYR A 54 0.23 -3.62 -8.66
CA TYR A 54 1.56 -3.42 -9.26
C TYR A 54 1.51 -2.92 -10.72
N GLU A 55 0.50 -2.10 -11.05
CA GLU A 55 0.27 -1.61 -12.40
C GLU A 55 1.17 -0.41 -12.76
N GLY A 56 1.60 -0.34 -14.03
CA GLY A 56 2.33 0.80 -14.58
C GLY A 56 3.59 1.14 -13.79
N ILE A 57 3.69 2.39 -13.34
CA ILE A 57 4.87 2.89 -12.60
C ILE A 57 4.95 2.40 -11.14
N TYR A 58 3.96 1.64 -10.67
CA TYR A 58 3.90 1.11 -9.30
C TYR A 58 4.38 -0.34 -9.19
N GLY A 59 4.81 -0.95 -10.31
CA GLY A 59 5.47 -2.25 -10.30
C GLY A 59 6.78 -2.21 -9.52
N ASP A 60 6.97 -3.17 -8.61
CA ASP A 60 8.20 -3.26 -7.83
C ASP A 60 9.31 -3.77 -8.75
N THR A 61 10.15 -2.87 -9.26
CA THR A 61 11.44 -3.24 -9.90
C THR A 61 12.53 -3.53 -8.87
N ALA A 62 12.21 -3.51 -7.57
CA ALA A 62 13.16 -3.62 -6.47
C ALA A 62 12.88 -4.90 -5.67
N PRO A 63 13.92 -5.63 -5.23
CA PRO A 63 13.74 -6.83 -4.41
C PRO A 63 13.04 -6.48 -3.09
N PRO A 64 12.24 -7.40 -2.52
CA PRO A 64 11.47 -7.14 -1.31
C PRO A 64 12.41 -6.71 -0.19
N GLN A 65 12.13 -5.55 0.42
CA GLN A 65 12.85 -5.10 1.60
C GLN A 65 12.54 -6.08 2.73
N LYS A 66 13.59 -6.77 3.22
CA LYS A 66 13.50 -7.64 4.41
C LYS A 66 13.04 -6.76 5.56
N VAL A 67 11.76 -6.88 5.94
CA VAL A 67 11.28 -6.33 7.21
C VAL A 67 11.97 -7.13 8.29
N GLN A 68 13.09 -6.62 8.81
CA GLN A 68 13.76 -7.19 9.96
C GLN A 68 12.85 -6.89 11.16
N LEU A 69 11.92 -7.81 11.44
CA LEU A 69 11.24 -7.88 12.72
C LEU A 69 12.35 -8.09 13.76
N GLN A 70 12.77 -6.98 14.39
CA GLN A 70 13.55 -7.05 15.61
C GLN A 70 12.64 -7.67 16.67
N LEU A 71 12.77 -8.98 16.85
CA LEU A 71 12.33 -9.64 18.07
C LEU A 71 13.20 -9.10 19.19
N PHE A 72 12.54 -8.51 20.19
CA PHE A 72 13.13 -8.13 21.47
C PHE A 72 13.74 -9.34 22.17
#